data_AF-A0A1B6DKC8-F1
#
_entry.id   AF-A0A1B6DKC8-F1
#
_cell.length_a   1.000
_cell.length_b   1.000
_cell.length_c   1.000
_cell.angle_alpha   90.00
_cell.angle_beta   90.00
_cell.angle_gamma   90.00
#
_symmetry.space_group_name_H-M   'P 1'
#
loop_
_entity.id
_entity.type
_entity.pdbx_description
1 polymer ?
#
loop_
_entity_poly.entity_id
_entity_poly.type
_entity_poly.pdbx_seq_one_letter_code
_entity_poly.pdbx_strand_id
1 'polypeptide(L)'
;TKQQSEISKPATTLSDQSQNTKNALITSDEDSLAEKPNVRKLGGSRQEKQLLLLIAKQKQFKLAALEAKRKGEISQAKEYLRLAKGFDRLIEASNCGLPVDMNSVPVSPENKVLLESDFDVVSVNDCSPGSDSDIYDKLEADLLNQLKKFMETRNHFKAIGDVTSANRFEQQALSTKKDLDFVKFSHKNKHPVPKFHYEMKSFSIVQCNTELGDNDVELTLVQGINYNVPNPKEVDTYIRFEFPYPNEDPFRDKTSVIYNTNNPVYDEKFTIPIQRNARACQRIFKRQTLKCEVWAKGGFFRSDCLIGTASVKLQPLENICVIHDSFNLMDGRKAVGGKLEVKIRVRNPILTKQIEQVQEKWLVIDS
;
A
#
# COMPACT_ATOMS: atom_id res chain seq x y z
N THR A 1 -20.94 64.24 10.70
CA THR A 1 -21.24 64.78 12.04
C THR A 1 -21.02 63.70 13.08
N LYS A 2 -20.02 63.91 13.96
CA LYS A 2 -19.65 63.26 15.25
C LYS A 2 -19.42 61.73 15.27
N GLN A 3 -18.20 61.21 15.49
CA GLN A 3 -17.27 61.21 16.66
C GLN A 3 -17.69 60.33 17.85
N GLN A 4 -16.78 59.38 18.17
CA GLN A 4 -16.24 58.92 19.46
C GLN A 4 -17.09 59.11 20.74
N SER A 5 -17.15 58.08 21.58
CA SER A 5 -16.36 57.95 22.82
C SER A 5 -17.00 57.01 23.85
N GLU A 6 -16.17 56.17 24.47
CA GLU A 6 -16.42 55.46 25.74
C GLU A 6 -16.82 56.42 26.88
N ILE A 7 -17.42 55.89 27.97
CA ILE A 7 -16.92 55.98 29.37
C ILE A 7 -17.95 55.49 30.42
N SER A 8 -17.43 54.70 31.37
CA SER A 8 -17.76 54.52 32.80
C SER A 8 -18.88 53.61 33.32
N LYS A 9 -18.44 52.76 34.28
CA LYS A 9 -19.13 51.97 35.33
C LYS A 9 -19.89 52.87 36.35
N PRO A 10 -20.66 52.33 37.32
CA PRO A 10 -20.07 51.82 38.60
C PRO A 10 -20.84 50.71 39.39
N ALA A 11 -20.14 50.16 40.40
CA ALA A 11 -20.54 49.74 41.78
C ALA A 11 -21.59 48.62 42.04
N THR A 12 -21.19 47.48 42.65
CA THR A 12 -21.26 47.11 44.12
C THR A 12 -22.61 46.45 44.47
N THR A 13 -22.71 45.22 45.01
CA THR A 13 -22.61 44.91 46.46
C THR A 13 -22.88 43.40 46.70
N LEU A 14 -22.09 42.80 47.63
CA LEU A 14 -22.30 41.73 48.65
C LEU A 14 -23.56 40.83 48.54
N SER A 15 -23.60 39.54 48.89
CA SER A 15 -23.12 38.75 50.04
C SER A 15 -23.46 37.26 49.73
N ASP A 16 -23.06 36.18 50.39
CA ASP A 16 -22.63 35.93 51.76
C ASP A 16 -22.12 34.47 51.92
N GLN A 17 -21.39 34.21 53.01
CA GLN A 17 -21.16 32.92 53.74
C GLN A 17 -20.44 31.78 52.98
N SER A 18 -19.18 31.40 53.24
CA SER A 18 -18.38 31.18 54.47
C SER A 18 -18.88 30.02 55.35
N GLN A 19 -18.11 28.92 55.38
CA GLN A 19 -17.54 28.26 56.58
C GLN A 19 -16.74 27.01 56.14
N ASN A 20 -15.40 26.99 56.26
CA ASN A 20 -14.60 26.67 57.46
C ASN A 20 -14.53 25.15 57.71
N THR A 21 -13.39 24.47 57.49
CA THR A 21 -12.38 24.06 58.51
C THR A 21 -11.65 22.83 57.92
N LYS A 22 -10.41 22.39 58.22
CA LYS A 22 -9.34 22.74 59.16
C LYS A 22 -8.05 22.01 58.69
N ASN A 23 -6.91 22.63 58.94
CA ASN A 23 -5.54 22.08 58.88
C ASN A 23 -5.31 20.94 59.88
N ALA A 24 -4.31 20.07 59.64
CA ALA A 24 -3.19 19.87 60.56
C ALA A 24 -2.09 18.95 60.01
N LEU A 25 -0.86 19.44 60.17
CA LEU A 25 0.47 18.85 60.10
C LEU A 25 0.67 17.77 61.19
N ILE A 26 1.58 16.80 61.02
CA ILE A 26 2.50 16.27 62.07
C ILE A 26 3.59 15.41 61.41
N THR A 27 4.81 15.60 61.93
CA THR A 27 6.15 15.14 61.55
C THR A 27 6.64 13.95 62.39
N SER A 28 7.90 13.56 62.16
CA SER A 28 8.85 12.73 62.98
C SER A 28 8.75 11.22 62.83
N ASP A 29 9.81 10.42 62.96
CA ASP A 29 11.28 10.45 62.76
C ASP A 29 11.75 9.05 63.22
N GLU A 30 12.88 8.55 62.69
CA GLU A 30 13.79 7.54 63.32
C GLU A 30 13.28 6.09 63.58
N ASP A 31 14.04 4.99 63.48
CA ASP A 31 15.41 4.67 63.03
C ASP A 31 15.56 3.12 62.92
N SER A 32 16.53 2.69 62.10
CA SER A 32 17.29 1.42 62.16
C SER A 32 16.64 0.04 61.86
N LEU A 33 17.09 -0.62 60.79
CA LEU A 33 18.12 -1.67 60.85
C LEU A 33 18.43 -2.21 59.43
N ALA A 34 19.72 -2.45 59.20
CA ALA A 34 20.39 -2.51 57.89
C ALA A 34 20.32 -3.88 57.19
N GLU A 35 20.38 -3.86 55.85
CA GLU A 35 21.14 -4.84 55.08
C GLU A 35 21.77 -4.21 53.82
N LYS A 36 23.02 -4.60 53.56
CA LYS A 36 24.01 -4.01 52.65
C LYS A 36 23.63 -4.16 51.15
N PRO A 37 24.17 -3.31 50.24
CA PRO A 37 23.75 -3.28 48.85
C PRO A 37 24.32 -4.48 48.08
N ASN A 38 23.44 -5.36 47.61
CA ASN A 38 23.85 -6.39 46.66
C ASN A 38 23.92 -5.77 45.26
N VAL A 39 25.12 -5.31 44.91
CA VAL A 39 25.49 -4.92 43.55
C VAL A 39 25.40 -6.17 42.66
N ARG A 40 24.26 -6.36 41.98
CA ARG A 40 24.12 -7.21 40.77
C ARG A 40 22.71 -7.10 40.20
N LYS A 41 22.53 -6.24 39.17
CA LYS A 41 21.80 -6.51 37.91
C LYS A 41 21.53 -5.21 37.14
N LEU A 42 22.55 -4.68 36.47
CA LEU A 42 22.35 -3.87 35.27
C LEU A 42 22.30 -4.84 34.08
N GLY A 43 21.09 -5.26 33.74
CA GLY A 43 20.86 -6.24 32.68
C GLY A 43 19.39 -6.58 32.57
N GLY A 44 18.55 -5.55 32.36
CA GLY A 44 17.11 -5.76 32.20
C GLY A 44 16.81 -6.74 31.05
N SER A 45 15.77 -7.57 31.24
CA SER A 45 15.36 -8.57 30.26
C SER A 45 15.03 -7.91 28.91
N ARG A 46 15.06 -8.66 27.80
CA ARG A 46 14.64 -8.15 26.48
C ARG A 46 13.24 -7.50 26.53
N GLN A 47 12.37 -8.03 27.38
CA GLN A 47 11.01 -7.52 27.63
C GLN A 47 11.04 -6.18 28.36
N GLU A 48 11.91 -6.00 29.36
CA GLU A 48 12.05 -4.75 30.10
C GLU A 48 12.59 -3.62 29.20
N LYS A 49 13.55 -3.92 28.34
CA LYS A 49 14.04 -2.96 27.33
C LYS A 49 12.95 -2.58 26.32
N GLN A 50 12.12 -3.54 25.91
CA GLN A 50 10.99 -3.32 25.01
C GLN A 50 9.90 -2.46 25.65
N LEU A 51 9.57 -2.73 26.91
CA LEU A 51 8.61 -1.95 27.69
C LEU A 51 9.07 -0.49 27.86
N LEU A 52 10.34 -0.28 28.20
CA LEU A 52 10.93 1.06 28.33
C LEU A 52 10.83 1.85 27.02
N LEU A 53 11.07 1.21 25.87
CA LEU A 53 10.95 1.85 24.56
C LEU A 53 9.50 2.25 24.24
N LEU A 54 8.52 1.39 24.53
CA LEU A 54 7.10 1.67 24.30
C LEU A 54 6.62 2.84 25.16
N ILE A 55 7.02 2.90 26.43
CA ILE A 55 6.72 4.00 27.35
C ILE A 55 7.37 5.31 26.88
N ALA A 56 8.63 5.26 26.46
CA ALA A 56 9.34 6.43 25.93
C ALA A 56 8.65 6.99 24.68
N LYS A 57 8.28 6.12 23.72
CA LYS A 57 7.54 6.53 22.52
C LYS A 57 6.17 7.10 22.84
N GLN A 58 5.42 6.48 23.74
CA GLN A 58 4.13 7.02 24.16
C GLN A 58 4.27 8.44 24.73
N LYS A 59 5.29 8.67 25.57
CA LYS A 59 5.57 9.99 26.14
C LYS A 59 5.87 11.03 25.05
N GLN A 60 6.64 10.66 24.03
CA GLN A 60 6.93 11.53 22.87
C GLN A 60 5.64 11.95 22.13
N PHE A 61 4.74 11.02 21.82
CA PHE A 61 3.47 11.35 21.17
C PHE A 61 2.56 12.23 22.05
N LYS A 62 2.58 12.05 23.38
CA LYS A 62 1.86 12.92 24.32
C LYS A 62 2.43 14.35 24.33
N LEU A 63 3.75 14.49 24.31
CA LEU A 63 4.42 15.80 24.25
C LEU A 63 4.15 16.50 22.91
N ALA A 64 4.25 15.79 21.79
CA ALA A 64 3.94 16.32 20.46
C ALA A 64 2.47 16.79 20.36
N ALA A 65 1.53 16.05 20.95
CA ALA A 65 0.12 16.46 21.01
C ALA A 65 -0.08 17.77 21.78
N LEU A 66 0.65 17.97 22.88
CA LEU A 66 0.61 19.21 23.67
C LEU A 66 1.21 20.39 22.89
N GLU A 67 2.30 20.16 22.17
CA GLU A 67 2.94 21.19 21.37
C GLU A 67 2.08 21.62 20.18
N ALA A 68 1.51 20.67 19.44
CA ALA A 68 0.56 20.94 18.35
C ALA A 68 -0.67 21.71 18.84
N LYS A 69 -1.17 21.37 20.05
CA LYS A 69 -2.26 22.13 20.69
C LYS A 69 -1.86 23.57 21.01
N ARG A 70 -0.62 23.81 21.47
CA ARG A 70 -0.08 25.15 21.75
C ARG A 70 0.09 25.98 20.49
N LYS A 71 0.44 25.34 19.37
CA LYS A 71 0.58 25.95 18.04
C LYS A 71 -0.76 26.22 17.33
N GLY A 72 -1.89 25.78 17.90
CA GLY A 72 -3.22 25.97 17.33
C GLY A 72 -3.65 24.88 16.32
N GLU A 73 -2.84 23.85 16.13
CA GLU A 73 -3.08 22.76 15.19
C GLU A 73 -3.91 21.63 15.83
N ILE A 74 -5.18 21.92 16.06
CA ILE A 74 -6.09 21.05 16.83
C ILE A 74 -6.30 19.67 16.18
N SER A 75 -6.30 19.59 14.85
CA SER A 75 -6.46 18.32 14.12
C SER A 75 -5.25 17.40 14.32
N GLN A 76 -4.03 17.95 14.25
CA GLN A 76 -2.78 17.21 14.44
C GLN A 76 -2.61 16.75 15.90
N ALA A 77 -2.97 17.60 16.86
CA ALA A 77 -2.99 17.26 18.28
C ALA A 77 -3.90 16.06 18.60
N LYS A 78 -5.07 15.97 17.94
CA LYS A 78 -5.99 14.82 18.09
C LYS A 78 -5.40 13.52 17.53
N GLU A 79 -4.69 13.60 16.40
CA GLU A 79 -4.04 12.44 15.79
C GLU A 79 -2.91 11.89 16.68
N TYR A 80 -2.02 12.76 17.16
CA TYR A 80 -0.95 12.36 18.08
C TYR A 80 -1.48 11.77 19.39
N LEU A 81 -2.58 12.30 19.91
CA LEU A 81 -3.22 11.74 21.10
C LEU A 81 -3.84 10.35 20.82
N ARG A 82 -4.44 10.14 19.65
CA ARG A 82 -4.97 8.84 19.23
C ARG A 82 -3.84 7.81 19.11
N LEU A 83 -2.70 8.20 18.55
CA LEU A 83 -1.52 7.35 18.44
C LEU A 83 -0.94 7.02 19.82
N ALA A 84 -0.81 8.01 20.71
CA ALA A 84 -0.36 7.81 22.10
C ALA A 84 -1.23 6.79 22.86
N LYS A 85 -2.56 6.84 22.68
CA LYS A 85 -3.48 5.85 23.28
C LYS A 85 -3.34 4.45 22.68
N GLY A 86 -2.91 4.34 21.42
CA GLY A 86 -2.62 3.04 20.79
C GLY A 86 -1.51 2.27 21.50
N PHE A 87 -0.56 2.96 22.12
CA PHE A 87 0.53 2.34 22.89
C PHE A 87 0.06 1.69 24.19
N ASP A 88 -1.09 2.07 24.77
CA ASP A 88 -1.57 1.48 26.03
C ASP A 88 -1.76 -0.04 25.90
N ARG A 89 -2.33 -0.49 24.77
CA ARG A 89 -2.53 -1.92 24.48
C ARG A 89 -1.20 -2.66 24.29
N LEU A 90 -0.19 -2.00 23.72
CA LEU A 90 1.13 -2.59 23.47
C LEU A 90 1.94 -2.68 24.77
N ILE A 91 1.82 -1.68 25.65
CA ILE A 91 2.43 -1.66 26.98
C ILE A 91 1.82 -2.76 27.86
N GLU A 92 0.50 -2.91 27.84
CA GLU A 92 -0.22 -3.97 28.54
C GLU A 92 0.18 -5.36 28.04
N ALA A 93 0.22 -5.57 26.72
CA ALA A 93 0.66 -6.83 26.13
C ALA A 93 2.12 -7.16 26.49
N SER A 94 3.01 -6.15 26.52
CA SER A 94 4.41 -6.31 26.92
C SER A 94 4.56 -6.64 28.41
N ASN A 95 3.72 -6.08 29.28
CA ASN A 95 3.68 -6.41 30.72
C ASN A 95 3.18 -7.84 30.97
N CYS A 96 2.26 -8.34 30.13
CA CYS A 96 1.76 -9.71 30.18
C CYS A 96 2.72 -10.74 29.54
N GLY A 97 3.90 -10.32 29.05
CA GLY A 97 4.91 -11.22 28.49
C GLY A 97 4.64 -11.69 27.05
N LEU A 98 3.68 -11.08 26.34
CA LEU A 98 3.45 -11.40 24.93
C LEU A 98 4.49 -10.70 24.02
N PRO A 99 4.98 -11.37 22.97
CA PRO A 99 5.89 -10.76 22.02
C PRO A 99 5.15 -9.68 21.20
N VAL A 100 5.56 -8.43 21.38
CA VAL A 100 5.03 -7.29 20.59
C VAL A 100 5.90 -7.10 19.35
N ASP A 101 5.27 -7.07 18.18
CA ASP A 101 5.95 -6.75 16.92
C ASP A 101 6.29 -5.26 16.83
N MET A 102 7.58 -4.96 16.92
CA MET A 102 8.11 -3.60 16.94
C MET A 102 7.99 -2.88 15.58
N ASN A 103 7.72 -3.61 14.49
CA ASN A 103 7.55 -3.03 13.15
C ASN A 103 6.15 -2.42 12.94
N SER A 104 5.19 -2.72 13.83
CA SER A 104 3.84 -2.14 13.81
C SER A 104 3.74 -0.78 14.51
N VAL A 105 4.83 -0.33 15.13
CA VAL A 105 4.85 0.88 15.96
C VAL A 105 5.00 2.12 15.07
N PRO A 106 4.09 3.12 15.17
CA PRO A 106 4.16 4.33 14.37
C PRO A 106 5.48 5.07 14.63
N VAL A 107 6.04 5.60 13.54
CA VAL A 107 7.26 6.41 13.55
C VAL A 107 7.00 7.68 14.37
N SER A 108 7.97 8.05 15.23
CA SER A 108 7.85 9.22 16.12
C SER A 108 7.52 10.49 15.33
N PRO A 109 6.73 11.44 15.85
CA PRO A 109 6.40 12.68 15.17
C PRO A 109 7.65 13.46 14.73
N GLU A 110 8.74 13.42 15.49
CA GLU A 110 10.01 14.04 15.14
C GLU A 110 10.64 13.40 13.89
N ASN A 111 10.59 12.07 13.79
CA ASN A 111 11.05 11.33 12.62
C ASN A 111 10.07 11.44 11.44
N LYS A 112 8.77 11.60 11.71
CA LYS A 112 7.76 11.86 10.69
C LYS A 112 7.92 13.26 10.10
N VAL A 113 8.20 14.25 10.95
CA VAL A 113 8.58 15.61 10.52
C VAL A 113 9.93 15.58 9.80
N LEU A 114 10.91 14.78 10.22
CA LEU A 114 12.18 14.61 9.47
C LEU A 114 11.94 13.98 8.08
N LEU A 115 11.09 12.96 8.00
CA LEU A 115 10.71 12.29 6.75
C LEU A 115 9.80 13.15 5.85
N GLU A 116 9.03 14.06 6.43
CA GLU A 116 8.16 15.00 5.71
C GLU A 116 8.90 16.31 5.34
N SER A 117 9.89 16.75 6.14
CA SER A 117 10.75 17.91 5.86
C SER A 117 11.78 17.63 4.77
N ASP A 118 12.11 16.37 4.51
CA ASP A 118 12.88 15.95 3.33
C ASP A 118 12.10 16.14 2.00
N PHE A 119 10.82 16.54 2.06
CA PHE A 119 9.93 16.66 0.89
C PHE A 119 9.50 18.09 0.52
N ASP A 120 9.96 19.13 1.21
CA ASP A 120 9.73 20.52 0.81
C ASP A 120 11.02 21.15 0.24
N VAL A 121 10.99 21.41 -1.08
CA VAL A 121 11.90 22.27 -1.85
C VAL A 121 13.40 22.03 -1.63
N VAL A 122 13.97 21.06 -2.37
CA VAL A 122 15.42 20.95 -2.55
C VAL A 122 15.92 22.14 -3.37
N SER A 123 16.18 23.27 -2.71
CA SER A 123 17.03 24.34 -3.21
C SER A 123 18.46 23.98 -2.83
N VAL A 124 19.23 23.36 -3.75
CA VAL A 124 20.72 23.23 -3.83
C VAL A 124 21.59 23.04 -2.55
N ASN A 125 21.03 22.92 -1.36
CA ASN A 125 21.73 22.96 -0.08
C ASN A 125 21.45 21.75 0.83
N ASP A 126 20.56 20.83 0.44
CA ASP A 126 20.30 19.57 1.17
C ASP A 126 20.87 18.33 0.46
N CYS A 127 21.93 18.52 -0.34
CA CYS A 127 22.89 17.44 -0.53
C CYS A 127 23.72 17.36 0.76
N SER A 128 23.52 16.31 1.56
CA SER A 128 24.54 15.84 2.52
C SER A 128 25.92 15.87 1.84
N PRO A 129 27.04 16.13 2.55
CA PRO A 129 28.35 16.40 1.96
C PRO A 129 28.93 15.13 1.31
N GLY A 130 28.37 14.76 0.17
CA GLY A 130 29.00 13.93 -0.84
C GLY A 130 29.93 14.82 -1.65
N SER A 131 30.98 14.22 -2.18
CA SER A 131 31.82 14.89 -3.15
C SER A 131 30.98 15.29 -4.38
N ASP A 132 31.42 16.29 -5.14
CA ASP A 132 30.78 16.64 -6.42
C ASP A 132 30.61 15.41 -7.33
N SER A 133 31.51 14.43 -7.21
CA SER A 133 31.42 13.12 -7.89
C SER A 133 30.16 12.34 -7.53
N ASP A 134 29.79 12.29 -6.24
CA ASP A 134 28.61 11.54 -5.78
C ASP A 134 27.31 12.17 -6.30
N ILE A 135 27.30 13.50 -6.44
CA ILE A 135 26.18 14.25 -7.01
C ILE A 135 26.06 13.94 -8.51
N TYR A 136 27.18 13.95 -9.24
CA TYR A 136 27.19 13.55 -10.65
C TYR A 136 26.69 12.11 -10.85
N ASP A 137 27.17 11.16 -10.06
CA ASP A 137 26.75 9.75 -10.16
C ASP A 137 25.24 9.60 -9.93
N LYS A 138 24.68 10.35 -8.98
CA LYS A 138 23.23 10.38 -8.74
C LYS A 138 22.45 10.99 -9.91
N LEU A 139 22.90 12.13 -10.43
CA LEU A 139 22.25 12.80 -11.57
C LEU A 139 22.26 11.89 -12.81
N GLU A 140 23.40 11.24 -13.09
CA GLU A 140 23.52 10.28 -14.19
C GLU A 140 22.58 9.08 -14.01
N ALA A 141 22.50 8.52 -12.80
CA ALA A 141 21.59 7.41 -12.50
C ALA A 141 20.11 7.80 -12.67
N ASP A 142 19.72 8.97 -12.18
CA ASP A 142 18.35 9.49 -12.30
C ASP A 142 17.97 9.72 -13.77
N LEU A 143 18.83 10.40 -14.55
CA LEU A 143 18.63 10.64 -15.99
C LEU A 143 18.59 9.33 -16.80
N LEU A 144 19.40 8.33 -16.45
CA LEU A 144 19.36 7.00 -17.07
C LEU A 144 18.04 6.27 -16.78
N ASN A 145 17.57 6.31 -15.55
CA ASN A 145 16.29 5.71 -15.16
C ASN A 145 15.12 6.39 -15.89
N GLN A 146 15.15 7.71 -15.98
CA GLN A 146 14.19 8.51 -16.74
C GLN A 146 14.17 8.14 -18.23
N LEU A 147 15.35 8.05 -18.86
CA LEU A 147 15.47 7.64 -20.25
C LEU A 147 14.90 6.24 -20.48
N LYS A 148 15.19 5.29 -19.57
CA LYS A 148 14.64 3.93 -19.63
C LYS A 148 13.11 3.95 -19.59
N LYS A 149 12.51 4.70 -18.66
CA LYS A 149 11.04 4.83 -18.54
C LYS A 149 10.40 5.43 -19.79
N PHE A 150 11.01 6.46 -20.38
CA PHE A 150 10.52 7.03 -21.63
C PHE A 150 10.62 6.06 -22.80
N MET A 151 11.70 5.28 -22.90
CA MET A 151 11.87 4.28 -23.94
C MET A 151 10.86 3.13 -23.82
N GLU A 152 10.64 2.63 -22.60
CA GLU A 152 9.63 1.60 -22.31
C GLU A 152 8.23 2.11 -22.64
N THR A 153 7.89 3.32 -22.20
CA THR A 153 6.59 3.95 -22.45
C THR A 153 6.38 4.23 -23.94
N ARG A 154 7.40 4.70 -24.66
CA ARG A 154 7.37 4.88 -26.12
C ARG A 154 7.11 3.55 -26.83
N ASN A 155 7.84 2.49 -26.46
CA ASN A 155 7.67 1.16 -27.06
C ASN A 155 6.25 0.64 -26.87
N HIS A 156 5.69 0.87 -25.67
CA HIS A 156 4.30 0.57 -25.36
C HIS A 156 3.32 1.32 -26.26
N PHE A 157 3.43 2.64 -26.37
CA PHE A 157 2.57 3.45 -27.24
C PHE A 157 2.70 3.06 -28.73
N LYS A 158 3.90 2.67 -29.17
CA LYS A 158 4.13 2.15 -30.51
C LYS A 158 3.44 0.79 -30.72
N ALA A 159 3.48 -0.10 -29.74
CA ALA A 159 2.85 -1.42 -29.80
C ALA A 159 1.31 -1.35 -29.86
N ILE A 160 0.70 -0.32 -29.25
CA ILE A 160 -0.75 -0.08 -29.35
C ILE A 160 -1.17 0.72 -30.58
N GLY A 161 -0.21 1.18 -31.40
CA GLY A 161 -0.48 1.99 -32.59
C GLY A 161 -0.76 3.48 -32.32
N ASP A 162 -0.48 3.99 -31.12
CA ASP A 162 -0.57 5.41 -30.82
C ASP A 162 0.77 6.10 -31.15
N VAL A 163 0.90 6.45 -32.43
CA VAL A 163 2.11 7.07 -32.99
C VAL A 163 2.34 8.46 -32.40
N THR A 164 1.28 9.22 -32.09
CA THR A 164 1.40 10.58 -31.56
C THR A 164 2.02 10.58 -30.16
N SER A 165 1.50 9.74 -29.26
CA SER A 165 2.05 9.60 -27.91
C SER A 165 3.46 9.00 -27.95
N ALA A 166 3.71 8.01 -28.81
CA ALA A 166 5.05 7.46 -29.01
C ALA A 166 6.06 8.55 -29.42
N ASN A 167 5.74 9.37 -30.42
CA ASN A 167 6.62 10.47 -30.86
C ASN A 167 6.87 11.48 -29.74
N ARG A 168 5.87 11.80 -28.91
CA ARG A 168 6.04 12.69 -27.75
C ARG A 168 7.06 12.11 -26.76
N PHE A 169 6.93 10.84 -26.38
CA PHE A 169 7.87 10.19 -25.46
C PHE A 169 9.27 10.02 -26.08
N GLU A 170 9.36 9.86 -27.41
CA GLU A 170 10.64 9.86 -28.11
C GLU A 170 11.35 11.22 -28.04
N GLN A 171 10.63 12.33 -28.22
CA GLN A 171 11.22 13.67 -28.03
C GLN A 171 11.68 13.90 -26.58
N GLN A 172 10.92 13.42 -25.60
CA GLN A 172 11.32 13.51 -24.19
C GLN A 172 12.55 12.65 -23.87
N ALA A 173 12.66 11.45 -24.46
CA ALA A 173 13.84 10.62 -24.38
C ALA A 173 15.06 11.30 -25.00
N LEU A 174 14.91 11.95 -26.16
CA LEU A 174 16.00 12.69 -26.80
C LEU A 174 16.47 13.89 -25.96
N SER A 175 15.56 14.63 -25.34
CA SER A 175 15.92 15.72 -24.41
C SER A 175 16.71 15.18 -23.21
N THR A 176 16.18 14.15 -22.54
CA THR A 176 16.82 13.53 -21.37
C THR A 176 18.21 12.96 -21.72
N LYS A 177 18.37 12.43 -22.94
CA LYS A 177 19.65 11.95 -23.43
C LYS A 177 20.66 13.10 -23.60
N LYS A 178 20.22 14.25 -24.13
CA LYS A 178 21.09 15.43 -24.24
C LYS A 178 21.54 15.92 -22.85
N ASP A 179 20.61 15.93 -21.90
CA ASP A 179 20.91 16.32 -20.51
C ASP A 179 21.91 15.34 -19.87
N LEU A 180 21.73 14.04 -20.10
CA LEU A 180 22.66 12.99 -19.65
C LEU A 180 24.05 13.17 -20.26
N ASP A 181 24.13 13.42 -21.56
CA ASP A 181 25.39 13.64 -22.27
C ASP A 181 26.10 14.90 -21.74
N PHE A 182 25.34 15.95 -21.40
CA PHE A 182 25.85 17.18 -20.78
C PHE A 182 26.38 16.96 -19.36
N VAL A 183 25.65 16.22 -18.52
CA VAL A 183 26.08 15.87 -17.16
C VAL A 183 27.36 15.02 -17.20
N LYS A 184 27.40 14.00 -18.06
CA LYS A 184 28.60 13.15 -18.28
C LYS A 184 29.81 13.94 -18.76
N PHE A 185 29.58 14.86 -19.70
CA PHE A 185 30.64 15.73 -20.20
C PHE A 185 31.17 16.64 -19.08
N SER A 186 30.28 17.23 -18.29
CA SER A 186 30.65 18.12 -17.17
C SER A 186 31.42 17.36 -16.08
N HIS A 187 30.99 16.15 -15.75
CA HIS A 187 31.67 15.25 -14.83
C HIS A 187 33.09 14.91 -15.30
N LYS A 188 33.24 14.48 -16.56
CA LYS A 188 34.53 14.12 -17.14
C LYS A 188 35.54 15.28 -17.16
N ASN A 189 35.04 16.49 -17.40
CA ASN A 189 35.88 17.69 -17.47
C ASN A 189 36.05 18.41 -16.12
N LYS A 190 35.52 17.84 -15.02
CA LYS A 190 35.57 18.44 -13.67
C LYS A 190 34.97 19.84 -13.60
N HIS A 191 33.91 20.08 -14.38
CA HIS A 191 33.12 21.30 -14.26
C HIS A 191 32.26 21.27 -13.00
N PRO A 192 31.84 22.44 -12.48
CA PRO A 192 30.89 22.49 -11.38
C PRO A 192 29.57 21.82 -11.76
N VAL A 193 28.90 21.23 -10.79
CA VAL A 193 27.63 20.53 -10.99
C VAL A 193 26.61 21.51 -11.63
N PRO A 194 25.93 21.11 -12.71
CA PRO A 194 24.86 21.91 -13.30
C PRO A 194 23.78 22.25 -12.30
N LYS A 195 23.08 23.37 -12.50
CA LYS A 195 21.86 23.64 -11.73
C LYS A 195 20.77 22.66 -12.17
N PHE A 196 20.01 22.17 -11.20
CA PHE A 196 18.93 21.23 -11.43
C PHE A 196 17.84 21.40 -10.38
N HIS A 197 16.64 20.98 -10.74
CA HIS A 197 15.51 20.85 -9.82
C HIS A 197 14.72 19.60 -10.16
N TYR A 198 13.80 19.26 -9.27
CA TYR A 198 12.86 18.18 -9.48
C TYR A 198 11.45 18.73 -9.67
N GLU A 199 10.79 18.30 -10.74
CA GLU A 199 9.40 18.63 -11.03
C GLU A 199 8.53 17.39 -10.89
N MET A 200 7.29 17.53 -10.42
CA MET A 200 6.33 16.44 -10.46
C MET A 200 5.72 16.37 -11.86
N LYS A 201 6.00 15.30 -12.62
CA LYS A 201 5.38 15.08 -13.93
C LYS A 201 4.31 14.00 -13.84
N SER A 202 3.13 14.30 -14.38
CA SER A 202 2.04 13.34 -14.54
C SER A 202 1.98 12.81 -15.96
N PHE A 203 2.03 11.49 -16.12
CA PHE A 203 1.90 10.80 -17.39
C PHE A 203 0.58 10.03 -17.44
N SER A 204 -0.19 10.24 -18.50
CA SER A 204 -1.38 9.45 -18.79
C SER A 204 -0.97 8.27 -19.67
N ILE A 205 -0.85 7.08 -19.09
CA ILE A 205 -0.43 5.87 -19.80
C ILE A 205 -1.66 4.98 -19.99
N VAL A 206 -1.92 4.59 -21.23
CA VAL A 206 -3.00 3.65 -21.55
C VAL A 206 -2.54 2.25 -21.17
N GLN A 207 -3.19 1.58 -20.23
CA GLN A 207 -2.85 0.21 -19.86
C GLN A 207 -3.40 -0.79 -20.87
N CYS A 208 -2.59 -1.74 -21.33
CA CYS A 208 -3.02 -2.84 -22.19
C CYS A 208 -2.05 -4.04 -22.14
N ASN A 209 -2.59 -5.24 -22.29
CA ASN A 209 -1.81 -6.48 -22.38
C ASN A 209 -1.53 -6.80 -23.86
N THR A 210 -0.51 -6.15 -24.45
CA THR A 210 -0.20 -6.21 -25.90
C THR A 210 0.11 -7.61 -26.47
N GLU A 211 0.40 -8.56 -25.60
CA GLU A 211 0.69 -9.95 -25.93
C GLU A 211 -0.58 -10.80 -26.16
N LEU A 212 -1.75 -10.32 -25.73
CA LEU A 212 -3.04 -10.99 -25.96
C LEU A 212 -3.70 -10.51 -27.24
N GLY A 213 -4.44 -11.39 -27.93
CA GLY A 213 -5.29 -11.00 -29.04
C GLY A 213 -6.44 -10.08 -28.59
N ASP A 214 -6.94 -9.23 -29.49
CA ASP A 214 -8.06 -8.34 -29.16
C ASP A 214 -9.35 -9.08 -28.78
N ASN A 215 -9.51 -10.32 -29.24
CA ASN A 215 -10.68 -11.18 -29.05
C ASN A 215 -10.39 -12.34 -28.08
N ASP A 216 -9.32 -12.26 -27.31
CA ASP A 216 -8.93 -13.33 -26.38
C ASP A 216 -9.07 -12.85 -24.94
N VAL A 217 -9.63 -13.73 -24.10
CA VAL A 217 -9.58 -13.61 -22.64
C VAL A 217 -8.62 -14.68 -22.14
N GLU A 218 -7.58 -14.28 -21.41
CA GLU A 218 -6.69 -15.21 -20.73
C GLU A 218 -7.20 -15.42 -19.30
N LEU A 219 -7.52 -16.66 -18.95
CA LEU A 219 -7.86 -17.10 -17.61
C LEU A 219 -6.69 -17.91 -17.05
N THR A 220 -6.19 -17.54 -15.88
CA THR A 220 -5.23 -18.34 -15.12
C THR A 220 -5.85 -18.77 -13.80
N LEU A 221 -5.93 -20.08 -13.60
CA LEU A 221 -6.29 -20.66 -12.31
C LEU A 221 -5.00 -20.87 -11.53
N VAL A 222 -4.71 -19.96 -10.60
CA VAL A 222 -3.38 -19.84 -9.99
C VAL A 222 -3.19 -20.91 -8.93
N GLN A 223 -3.94 -20.82 -7.84
CA GLN A 223 -3.80 -21.73 -6.71
C GLN A 223 -5.04 -21.80 -5.82
N GLY A 224 -5.20 -22.93 -5.15
CA GLY A 224 -6.10 -23.11 -4.03
C GLY A 224 -5.44 -22.74 -2.72
N ILE A 225 -6.17 -22.08 -1.83
CA ILE A 225 -5.69 -21.63 -0.53
C ILE A 225 -6.54 -22.28 0.56
N ASN A 226 -5.91 -23.15 1.34
CA ASN A 226 -6.47 -23.78 2.53
C ASN A 226 -7.89 -24.35 2.33
N TYR A 227 -8.05 -25.29 1.38
CA TYR A 227 -9.33 -25.95 1.17
C TYR A 227 -9.78 -26.68 2.43
N ASN A 228 -11.04 -26.47 2.80
CA ASN A 228 -11.65 -27.12 3.94
C ASN A 228 -12.15 -28.52 3.53
N VAL A 229 -11.29 -29.51 3.72
CA VAL A 229 -11.58 -30.91 3.38
C VAL A 229 -11.21 -31.83 4.55
N PRO A 230 -11.83 -33.02 4.68
CA PRO A 230 -11.52 -33.95 5.76
C PRO A 230 -10.06 -34.41 5.80
N ASN A 231 -9.42 -34.55 4.63
CA ASN A 231 -8.06 -35.07 4.49
C ASN A 231 -7.12 -34.06 3.80
N PRO A 232 -6.68 -32.99 4.48
CA PRO A 232 -5.94 -31.88 3.85
C PRO A 232 -4.64 -32.26 3.13
N LYS A 233 -3.97 -33.34 3.54
CA LYS A 233 -2.66 -33.74 2.99
C LYS A 233 -2.75 -34.84 1.92
N GLU A 234 -3.92 -35.39 1.70
CA GLU A 234 -4.15 -36.54 0.80
C GLU A 234 -5.22 -36.22 -0.24
N VAL A 235 -5.81 -35.03 -0.18
CA VAL A 235 -6.81 -34.62 -1.14
C VAL A 235 -6.15 -34.36 -2.49
N ASP A 236 -6.74 -34.96 -3.52
CA ASP A 236 -6.41 -34.68 -4.91
C ASP A 236 -7.47 -33.75 -5.46
N THR A 237 -7.07 -32.64 -6.05
CA THR A 237 -8.04 -31.62 -6.49
C THR A 237 -7.78 -31.15 -7.91
N TYR A 238 -8.85 -30.71 -8.55
CA TYR A 238 -8.80 -30.03 -9.85
C TYR A 238 -9.95 -29.03 -9.92
N ILE A 239 -9.84 -28.08 -10.82
CA ILE A 239 -10.85 -27.03 -10.99
C ILE A 239 -11.54 -27.23 -12.32
N ARG A 240 -12.87 -27.14 -12.34
CA ARG A 240 -13.65 -26.95 -13.56
C ARG A 240 -14.08 -25.50 -13.63
N PHE A 241 -14.08 -24.89 -14.80
CA PHE A 241 -14.65 -23.56 -14.95
C PHE A 241 -15.63 -23.49 -16.10
N GLU A 242 -16.55 -22.55 -15.99
CA GLU A 242 -17.53 -22.21 -17.02
C GLU A 242 -17.49 -20.71 -17.25
N PHE A 243 -17.01 -20.32 -18.43
CA PHE A 243 -17.05 -18.94 -18.90
C PHE A 243 -18.38 -18.70 -19.63
N PRO A 244 -19.18 -17.71 -19.20
CA PRO A 244 -20.57 -17.50 -19.65
C PRO A 244 -20.68 -16.87 -21.06
N TYR A 245 -19.87 -17.31 -22.02
CA TYR A 245 -19.90 -16.89 -23.41
C TYR A 245 -19.42 -18.03 -24.34
N PRO A 246 -20.06 -18.23 -25.51
CA PRO A 246 -21.38 -17.70 -25.91
C PRO A 246 -22.51 -18.08 -24.94
N ASN A 247 -23.65 -17.37 -24.97
CA ASN A 247 -24.74 -17.58 -24.01
C ASN A 247 -25.45 -18.94 -24.20
N GLU A 248 -25.46 -19.46 -25.42
CA GLU A 248 -26.11 -20.73 -25.77
C GLU A 248 -25.22 -21.93 -25.44
N ASP A 249 -23.91 -21.77 -25.64
CA ASP A 249 -22.91 -22.79 -25.33
C ASP A 249 -21.72 -22.17 -24.58
N PRO A 250 -21.82 -22.07 -23.24
CA PRO A 250 -20.73 -21.54 -22.41
C PRO A 250 -19.46 -22.37 -22.54
N PHE A 251 -18.33 -21.69 -22.71
CA PHE A 251 -17.02 -22.33 -22.75
C PHE A 251 -16.70 -23.00 -21.41
N ARG A 252 -16.35 -24.28 -21.44
CA ARG A 252 -16.05 -25.10 -20.26
C ARG A 252 -14.74 -25.84 -20.44
N ASP A 253 -13.91 -25.80 -19.41
CA ASP A 253 -12.67 -26.58 -19.36
C ASP A 253 -12.30 -26.89 -17.90
N LYS A 254 -11.21 -27.65 -17.71
CA LYS A 254 -10.74 -28.04 -16.38
C LYS A 254 -9.22 -28.07 -16.32
N THR A 255 -8.69 -27.90 -15.11
CA THR A 255 -7.27 -28.07 -14.84
C THR A 255 -6.86 -29.52 -14.78
N SER A 256 -5.56 -29.74 -14.85
CA SER A 256 -4.90 -30.94 -14.35
C SER A 256 -5.17 -31.16 -12.86
N VAL A 257 -5.02 -32.42 -12.43
CA VAL A 257 -5.21 -32.82 -11.03
C VAL A 257 -3.91 -32.61 -10.27
N ILE A 258 -3.99 -31.88 -9.16
CA ILE A 258 -2.90 -31.72 -8.21
C ILE A 258 -3.16 -32.62 -7.02
N TYR A 259 -2.16 -33.44 -6.68
CA TYR A 259 -2.30 -34.53 -5.73
C TYR A 259 -1.83 -34.14 -4.32
N ASN A 260 -2.41 -34.77 -3.30
CA ASN A 260 -1.93 -34.77 -1.93
C ASN A 260 -1.73 -33.38 -1.27
N THR A 261 -2.64 -32.43 -1.51
CA THR A 261 -2.54 -31.10 -0.88
C THR A 261 -3.85 -30.31 -0.90
N ASN A 262 -4.13 -29.59 0.19
CA ASN A 262 -5.22 -28.61 0.29
C ASN A 262 -4.78 -27.17 -0.04
N ASN A 263 -3.50 -26.99 -0.43
CA ASN A 263 -2.97 -25.76 -1.01
C ASN A 263 -2.36 -26.05 -2.39
N PRO A 264 -3.17 -26.51 -3.36
CA PRO A 264 -2.69 -26.87 -4.69
C PRO A 264 -2.29 -25.63 -5.49
N VAL A 265 -1.16 -25.69 -6.18
CA VAL A 265 -0.77 -24.70 -7.19
C VAL A 265 -1.05 -25.33 -8.55
N TYR A 266 -1.97 -24.73 -9.31
CA TYR A 266 -2.36 -25.23 -10.63
C TYR A 266 -1.58 -24.49 -11.74
N ASP A 267 -1.46 -23.16 -11.62
CA ASP A 267 -0.81 -22.25 -12.58
C ASP A 267 -1.15 -22.54 -14.05
N GLU A 268 -2.42 -22.90 -14.30
CA GLU A 268 -2.88 -23.33 -15.62
C GLU A 268 -3.59 -22.19 -16.35
N LYS A 269 -3.19 -21.98 -17.61
CA LYS A 269 -3.66 -20.86 -18.45
C LYS A 269 -4.58 -21.37 -19.55
N PHE A 270 -5.70 -20.68 -19.71
CA PHE A 270 -6.71 -20.96 -20.71
C PHE A 270 -6.97 -19.70 -21.54
N THR A 271 -6.98 -19.85 -22.86
CA THR A 271 -7.31 -18.77 -23.79
C THR A 271 -8.74 -18.99 -24.30
N ILE A 272 -9.62 -18.06 -23.95
CA ILE A 272 -11.05 -18.14 -24.26
C ILE A 272 -11.36 -17.15 -25.38
N PRO A 273 -11.81 -17.61 -26.56
CA PRO A 273 -12.17 -16.74 -27.66
C PRO A 273 -13.49 -16.02 -27.37
N ILE A 274 -13.52 -14.71 -27.59
CA ILE A 274 -14.69 -13.86 -27.42
C ILE A 274 -14.95 -13.01 -28.66
N GLN A 275 -16.18 -12.49 -28.82
CA GLN A 275 -16.45 -11.43 -29.81
C GLN A 275 -16.72 -10.12 -29.09
N ARG A 276 -15.66 -9.38 -28.76
CA ARG A 276 -15.76 -8.17 -27.91
C ARG A 276 -16.75 -7.10 -28.41
N ASN A 277 -16.89 -6.98 -29.73
CA ASN A 277 -17.75 -5.97 -30.35
C ASN A 277 -19.22 -6.38 -30.35
N ALA A 278 -19.52 -7.66 -30.07
CA ALA A 278 -20.89 -8.13 -29.98
C ALA A 278 -21.53 -7.62 -28.68
N ARG A 279 -22.71 -6.98 -28.79
CA ARG A 279 -23.48 -6.53 -27.61
C ARG A 279 -23.77 -7.67 -26.63
N ALA A 280 -23.95 -8.89 -27.14
CA ALA A 280 -24.12 -10.08 -26.31
C ALA A 280 -22.90 -10.30 -25.40
N CYS A 281 -21.68 -10.24 -25.95
CA CYS A 281 -20.43 -10.37 -25.21
C CYS A 281 -20.27 -9.25 -24.17
N GLN A 282 -20.49 -7.98 -24.56
CA GLN A 282 -20.43 -6.84 -23.63
C GLN A 282 -21.37 -7.01 -22.43
N ARG A 283 -22.59 -7.54 -22.67
CA ARG A 283 -23.56 -7.84 -21.61
C ARG A 283 -23.07 -8.94 -20.65
N ILE A 284 -22.28 -9.89 -21.12
CA ILE A 284 -21.66 -10.92 -20.28
C ILE A 284 -20.72 -10.27 -19.27
N PHE A 285 -19.79 -9.44 -19.72
CA PHE A 285 -18.86 -8.74 -18.82
C PHE A 285 -19.60 -7.87 -17.80
N LYS A 286 -20.66 -7.17 -18.22
CA LYS A 286 -21.44 -6.30 -17.33
C LYS A 286 -22.20 -7.03 -16.22
N ARG A 287 -22.73 -8.23 -16.49
CA ARG A 287 -23.77 -8.85 -15.64
C ARG A 287 -23.43 -10.24 -15.13
N GLN A 288 -22.56 -10.97 -15.82
CA GLN A 288 -22.29 -12.37 -15.51
C GLN A 288 -20.99 -12.54 -14.74
N THR A 289 -20.82 -13.74 -14.21
CA THR A 289 -19.64 -14.15 -13.45
C THR A 289 -19.02 -15.37 -14.11
N LEU A 290 -17.69 -15.45 -14.11
CA LEU A 290 -16.99 -16.71 -14.32
C LEU A 290 -17.28 -17.63 -13.13
N LYS A 291 -17.70 -18.86 -13.40
CA LYS A 291 -17.93 -19.88 -12.37
C LYS A 291 -16.75 -20.83 -12.36
N CYS A 292 -16.11 -20.98 -11.20
CA CYS A 292 -15.05 -21.95 -10.97
C CYS A 292 -15.49 -22.93 -9.88
N GLU A 293 -15.50 -24.21 -10.17
CA GLU A 293 -15.85 -25.29 -9.25
C GLU A 293 -14.60 -26.06 -8.89
N VAL A 294 -14.31 -26.16 -7.59
CA VAL A 294 -13.18 -26.94 -7.08
C VAL A 294 -13.69 -28.33 -6.71
N TRP A 295 -13.11 -29.35 -7.32
CA TRP A 295 -13.49 -30.74 -7.14
C TRP A 295 -12.38 -31.53 -6.46
N ALA A 296 -12.76 -32.34 -5.46
CA ALA A 296 -11.92 -33.40 -4.93
C ALA A 296 -12.10 -34.65 -5.81
N LYS A 297 -11.00 -35.19 -6.33
CA LYS A 297 -11.00 -36.40 -7.14
C LYS A 297 -11.32 -37.61 -6.26
N GLY A 298 -12.30 -38.40 -6.68
CA GLY A 298 -12.66 -39.66 -6.05
C GLY A 298 -11.63 -40.75 -6.37
N GLY A 299 -11.33 -41.59 -5.37
CA GLY A 299 -10.52 -42.80 -5.57
C GLY A 299 -11.29 -43.91 -6.32
N PHE A 300 -10.73 -45.12 -6.30
CA PHE A 300 -11.35 -46.28 -6.95
C PHE A 300 -12.78 -46.52 -6.44
N PHE A 301 -13.76 -46.54 -7.36
CA PHE A 301 -15.21 -46.62 -7.11
C PHE A 301 -15.89 -45.46 -6.34
N ARG A 302 -15.21 -44.33 -6.14
CA ARG A 302 -15.84 -43.13 -5.56
C ARG A 302 -15.98 -42.04 -6.62
N SER A 303 -17.14 -41.39 -6.67
CA SER A 303 -17.33 -40.22 -7.53
C SER A 303 -16.55 -39.02 -7.00
N ASP A 304 -16.20 -38.10 -7.89
CA ASP A 304 -15.64 -36.82 -7.51
C ASP A 304 -16.63 -36.02 -6.65
N CYS A 305 -16.12 -35.24 -5.70
CA CYS A 305 -16.93 -34.46 -4.76
C CYS A 305 -16.65 -32.97 -4.94
N LEU A 306 -17.71 -32.15 -5.03
CA LEU A 306 -17.58 -30.70 -5.10
C LEU A 306 -17.17 -30.17 -3.72
N ILE A 307 -16.01 -29.52 -3.64
CA ILE A 307 -15.55 -28.83 -2.43
C ILE A 307 -16.30 -27.50 -2.30
N GLY A 308 -16.39 -26.75 -3.39
CA GLY A 308 -17.09 -25.48 -3.42
C GLY A 308 -16.96 -24.75 -4.75
N THR A 309 -17.71 -23.68 -4.90
CA THR A 309 -17.74 -22.82 -6.09
C THR A 309 -17.21 -21.44 -5.75
N ALA A 310 -16.31 -20.91 -6.57
CA ALA A 310 -15.92 -19.51 -6.61
C ALA A 310 -16.62 -18.82 -7.79
N SER A 311 -17.17 -17.62 -7.56
CA SER A 311 -17.80 -16.81 -8.60
C SER A 311 -17.06 -15.49 -8.77
N VAL A 312 -16.45 -15.29 -9.92
CA VAL A 312 -15.64 -14.10 -10.23
C VAL A 312 -16.46 -13.15 -11.09
N LYS A 313 -16.70 -11.93 -10.60
CA LYS A 313 -17.42 -10.89 -11.37
C LYS A 313 -16.53 -10.41 -12.52
N LEU A 314 -17.09 -10.40 -13.73
CA LEU A 314 -16.38 -9.95 -14.93
C LEU A 314 -16.47 -8.44 -15.15
N GLN A 315 -17.37 -7.75 -14.44
CA GLN A 315 -17.65 -6.32 -14.58
C GLN A 315 -16.41 -5.42 -14.49
N PRO A 316 -15.42 -5.66 -13.60
CA PRO A 316 -14.23 -4.80 -13.55
C PRO A 316 -13.49 -4.71 -14.89
N LEU A 317 -13.50 -5.79 -15.71
CA LEU A 317 -12.85 -5.81 -17.04
C LEU A 317 -13.47 -4.85 -18.05
N GLU A 318 -14.60 -4.20 -17.74
CA GLU A 318 -15.11 -3.08 -18.52
C GLU A 318 -14.13 -1.90 -18.54
N ASN A 319 -13.40 -1.69 -17.44
CA ASN A 319 -12.57 -0.51 -17.21
C ASN A 319 -11.11 -0.84 -16.89
N ILE A 320 -10.78 -2.10 -16.56
CA ILE A 320 -9.41 -2.55 -16.29
C ILE A 320 -9.02 -3.74 -17.18
N CYS A 321 -7.71 -3.95 -17.38
CA CYS A 321 -7.19 -5.03 -18.23
C CYS A 321 -6.96 -6.34 -17.47
N VAL A 322 -6.87 -6.30 -16.14
CA VAL A 322 -6.49 -7.45 -15.31
C VAL A 322 -7.32 -7.49 -14.03
N ILE A 323 -7.94 -8.63 -13.76
CA ILE A 323 -8.43 -9.02 -12.43
C ILE A 323 -7.45 -10.05 -11.89
N HIS A 324 -6.94 -9.86 -10.68
CA HIS A 324 -6.12 -10.86 -9.98
C HIS A 324 -6.44 -10.78 -8.49
N ASP A 325 -7.20 -11.75 -7.99
CA ASP A 325 -7.65 -11.77 -6.60
C ASP A 325 -7.96 -13.20 -6.11
N SER A 326 -8.18 -13.34 -4.81
CA SER A 326 -8.61 -14.57 -4.14
C SER A 326 -10.09 -14.54 -3.77
N PHE A 327 -10.82 -15.58 -4.14
CA PHE A 327 -12.27 -15.69 -3.97
C PHE A 327 -12.62 -16.81 -3.00
N ASN A 328 -13.52 -16.55 -2.05
CA ASN A 328 -13.97 -17.57 -1.11
C ASN A 328 -14.74 -18.69 -1.82
N LEU A 329 -14.52 -19.93 -1.41
CA LEU A 329 -15.33 -21.06 -1.86
C LEU A 329 -16.69 -21.07 -1.15
N MET A 330 -17.74 -21.28 -1.94
CA MET A 330 -19.13 -21.26 -1.50
C MET A 330 -19.85 -22.54 -1.90
N ASP A 331 -20.76 -23.01 -1.05
CA ASP A 331 -21.79 -24.00 -1.38
C ASP A 331 -23.15 -23.29 -1.33
N GLY A 332 -23.68 -22.97 -2.53
CA GLY A 332 -24.80 -22.06 -2.68
C GLY A 332 -24.50 -20.69 -2.05
N ARG A 333 -25.12 -20.40 -0.90
CA ARG A 333 -24.93 -19.14 -0.15
C ARG A 333 -23.99 -19.27 1.05
N LYS A 334 -23.58 -20.48 1.41
CA LYS A 334 -22.78 -20.74 2.60
C LYS A 334 -21.29 -20.80 2.24
N ALA A 335 -20.44 -20.09 2.97
CA ALA A 335 -18.99 -20.24 2.83
C ALA A 335 -18.56 -21.62 3.34
N VAL A 336 -17.87 -22.40 2.51
CA VAL A 336 -17.38 -23.74 2.87
C VAL A 336 -15.99 -23.71 3.50
N GLY A 337 -15.27 -22.59 3.36
CA GLY A 337 -13.89 -22.45 3.80
C GLY A 337 -12.89 -22.76 2.68
N GLY A 338 -11.75 -22.07 2.73
CA GLY A 338 -10.78 -22.03 1.64
C GLY A 338 -11.10 -20.98 0.58
N LYS A 339 -10.09 -20.66 -0.22
CA LYS A 339 -10.16 -19.67 -1.30
C LYS A 339 -9.54 -20.21 -2.58
N LEU A 340 -9.94 -19.62 -3.70
CA LEU A 340 -9.34 -19.85 -5.01
C LEU A 340 -8.77 -18.54 -5.54
N GLU A 341 -7.49 -18.53 -5.88
CA GLU A 341 -6.83 -17.41 -6.54
C GLU A 341 -6.99 -17.52 -8.06
N VAL A 342 -7.57 -16.48 -8.66
CA VAL A 342 -7.89 -16.45 -10.09
C VAL A 342 -7.35 -15.15 -10.68
N LYS A 343 -6.76 -15.28 -11.87
CA LYS A 343 -6.32 -14.14 -12.68
C LYS A 343 -7.03 -14.17 -14.03
N ILE A 344 -7.64 -13.05 -14.43
CA ILE A 344 -8.30 -12.88 -15.72
C ILE A 344 -7.71 -11.66 -16.40
N ARG A 345 -7.32 -11.80 -17.66
CA ARG A 345 -6.66 -10.74 -18.43
C ARG A 345 -7.30 -10.58 -19.79
N VAL A 346 -7.39 -9.33 -20.24
CA VAL A 346 -7.84 -8.96 -21.59
C VAL A 346 -6.84 -7.99 -22.19
N ARG A 347 -6.68 -7.97 -23.53
CA ARG A 347 -5.75 -7.04 -24.19
C ARG A 347 -6.06 -5.59 -23.84
N ASN A 348 -7.32 -5.20 -24.01
CA ASN A 348 -7.85 -3.87 -23.70
C ASN A 348 -9.14 -4.05 -22.89
N PRO A 349 -9.53 -3.10 -22.02
CA PRO A 349 -10.79 -3.21 -21.32
C PRO A 349 -11.95 -3.19 -22.31
N ILE A 350 -13.06 -3.81 -21.92
CA ILE A 350 -14.18 -4.09 -22.83
C ILE A 350 -14.93 -2.82 -23.25
N LEU A 351 -15.02 -1.83 -22.37
CA LEU A 351 -15.82 -0.62 -22.61
C LEU A 351 -14.94 0.63 -22.76
N THR A 352 -14.16 0.98 -21.73
CA THR A 352 -13.37 2.22 -21.71
C THR A 352 -11.89 1.93 -21.66
N LYS A 353 -11.08 2.72 -22.37
CA LYS A 353 -9.62 2.62 -22.24
C LYS A 353 -9.21 2.87 -20.78
N GLN A 354 -8.44 1.95 -20.21
CA GLN A 354 -7.86 2.13 -18.90
C GLN A 354 -6.70 3.13 -19.04
N ILE A 355 -6.84 4.30 -18.44
CA ILE A 355 -5.79 5.33 -18.41
C ILE A 355 -5.32 5.42 -16.96
N GLU A 356 -4.04 5.14 -16.77
CA GLU A 356 -3.38 5.30 -15.48
C GLU A 356 -2.60 6.61 -15.48
N GLN A 357 -2.83 7.44 -14.45
CA GLN A 357 -2.06 8.64 -14.23
C GLN A 357 -0.90 8.31 -13.30
N VAL A 358 0.30 8.19 -13.87
CA VAL A 358 1.53 7.95 -13.11
C VAL A 358 2.15 9.32 -12.80
N GLN A 359 2.32 9.62 -11.51
CA GLN A 359 3.03 10.82 -11.06
C GLN A 359 4.44 10.43 -10.64
N GLU A 360 5.44 11.06 -11.26
CA GLU A 360 6.83 10.81 -10.95
C GLU A 360 7.61 12.11 -10.71
N LYS A 361 8.52 12.05 -9.73
CA LYS A 361 9.50 13.09 -9.49
C LYS A 361 10.54 13.05 -10.61
N TRP A 362 10.63 14.14 -11.36
CA TRP A 362 11.40 14.24 -12.58
C TRP A 362 12.53 15.25 -12.41
N LEU A 363 13.78 14.78 -12.44
CA LEU A 363 14.98 15.61 -12.58
C LEU A 363 14.94 16.40 -13.89
N VAL A 364 15.20 17.71 -13.78
CA VAL A 364 15.37 18.64 -14.90
C VAL A 364 16.68 19.38 -14.69
N ILE A 365 17.50 19.43 -15.73
CA ILE A 365 18.73 20.24 -15.74
C ILE A 365 18.34 21.64 -16.22
N ASP A 366 18.68 22.65 -15.42
CA ASP A 366 18.44 24.04 -15.77
C ASP A 366 19.40 24.43 -16.90
N SER A 367 18.82 24.94 -17.99
CA SER A 367 19.53 25.43 -19.17
C SER A 367 20.20 26.78 -18.97
#